data_AF-E1Z5P4-F1
#
_entry.id   AF-E1Z5P4-F1
#
_cell.length_a   1.000
_cell.length_b   1.000
_cell.length_c   1.000
_cell.angle_alpha   90.00
_cell.angle_beta   90.00
_cell.angle_gamma   90.00
#
_symmetry.space_group_name_H-M   'P 1'
#
loop_
_entity.id
_entity.type
_entity.pdbx_description
1 polymer ?
#
loop_
_entity_poly.entity_id
_entity_poly.type
_entity_poly.pdbx_seq_one_letter_code
_entity_poly.pdbx_strand_id
1 'polypeptide(L)'
;MQATLAQSQLHGQAVARAVVGSRAQQRAAAPRAAAAAASLRSEFVAAEGGDFVCRAPLRQQASAAAARHAGRRTAAPSVATVAEQKEIKKVLIANRGEIAVRVIRACRELGLQTVAVYSTADKDCLHVQLADEAVCIGEAPSSESYLSIPSIISAAVSRGADAIHPGYGFLSENATFVDICADHGLEFIGPKSDSIRIMGDKSTARDTMKNAGVPTVPGSDGLIKDAEDAVVVAAQVGFPIMIKATAGGGGRGMRLAMTEDEFLPLLGQAQQEAEAAFGNGAVYLERYVNNPRHIEFQVLADKFGNVVHLGERDCSIQRRNQKLLEEAPSPALTPEARGAGPPGGGAAAAAAACAGVHLIVWGADRDAAINRMKRALNEMVVSGVPTTAPFHILILENEAFKAGDVDTGFIVKHADSLKEPPKMKNMSLVADAAKRGAARRKSHAK
;
A
#
# COMPACT_ATOMS: atom_id res chain seq x y z
N MET A 1 -37.20 -35.08 10.76
CA MET A 1 -36.74 -35.94 9.64
C MET A 1 -35.51 -35.26 9.06
N GLN A 2 -34.27 -35.59 9.45
CA GLN A 2 -33.49 -36.76 9.00
C GLN A 2 -33.71 -37.04 7.48
N ALA A 3 -32.71 -37.08 6.60
CA ALA A 3 -31.39 -37.65 6.79
C ALA A 3 -30.29 -37.07 5.87
N THR A 4 -29.09 -37.22 6.41
CA THR A 4 -27.70 -37.17 5.94
C THR A 4 -27.40 -37.99 4.66
N LEU A 5 -26.39 -37.57 3.89
CA LEU A 5 -25.35 -38.45 3.33
C LEU A 5 -24.11 -37.64 2.93
N ALA A 6 -22.95 -38.21 3.23
CA ALA A 6 -21.65 -37.58 3.35
C ALA A 6 -20.62 -38.12 2.33
N GLN A 7 -19.51 -37.38 2.19
CA GLN A 7 -18.17 -37.76 1.69
C GLN A 7 -18.04 -38.06 0.17
N SER A 8 -17.01 -37.57 -0.53
CA SER A 8 -15.59 -37.82 -0.25
C SER A 8 -14.63 -36.81 -0.90
N GLN A 9 -13.46 -36.71 -0.28
CA GLN A 9 -12.29 -35.91 -0.62
C GLN A 9 -11.59 -36.40 -1.91
N LEU A 10 -10.91 -35.49 -2.61
CA LEU A 10 -9.59 -35.78 -3.19
C LEU A 10 -8.70 -34.54 -3.09
N HIS A 11 -7.65 -34.71 -2.29
CA HIS A 11 -6.57 -33.77 -2.05
C HIS A 11 -5.68 -33.64 -3.29
N GLY A 12 -5.26 -32.41 -3.59
CA GLY A 12 -4.19 -32.12 -4.55
C GLY A 12 -3.45 -30.86 -4.14
N GLN A 13 -2.51 -31.00 -3.20
CA GLN A 13 -1.53 -29.95 -2.91
C GLN A 13 -0.63 -29.76 -4.13
N ALA A 14 -0.71 -28.59 -4.79
CA ALA A 14 0.25 -28.20 -5.81
C ALA A 14 1.39 -27.41 -5.16
N VAL A 15 2.51 -28.08 -4.92
CA VAL A 15 3.78 -27.44 -4.53
C VAL A 15 4.40 -26.84 -5.78
N ALA A 16 4.46 -25.51 -5.87
CA ALA A 16 5.19 -24.82 -6.92
C ALA A 16 6.70 -24.90 -6.64
N ARG A 17 7.41 -25.79 -7.35
CA ARG A 17 8.87 -25.79 -7.42
C ARG A 17 9.30 -25.01 -8.65
N ALA A 18 9.99 -23.89 -8.46
CA ALA A 18 10.69 -23.20 -9.55
C ALA A 18 11.91 -24.04 -9.96
N VAL A 19 11.87 -24.59 -11.17
CA VAL A 19 13.02 -25.26 -11.79
C VAL A 19 13.61 -24.30 -12.81
N VAL A 20 14.78 -23.74 -12.52
CA VAL A 20 15.59 -23.01 -13.50
C VAL A 20 16.32 -24.06 -14.34
N GLY A 21 15.88 -24.23 -15.59
CA GLY A 21 16.54 -25.11 -16.55
C GLY A 21 17.84 -24.50 -17.05
N SER A 22 18.98 -25.08 -16.68
CA SER A 22 20.27 -24.76 -17.27
C SER A 22 20.40 -25.39 -18.66
N ARG A 23 20.63 -24.59 -19.70
CA ARG A 23 21.32 -25.07 -20.90
C ARG A 23 22.61 -24.27 -21.12
N ALA A 24 23.68 -25.04 -21.23
CA ALA A 24 25.05 -24.63 -21.42
C ALA A 24 25.35 -24.21 -22.88
N GLN A 25 26.53 -23.58 -23.03
CA GLN A 25 27.28 -23.17 -24.24
C GLN A 25 27.24 -21.63 -24.46
N GLN A 26 28.35 -20.88 -24.55
CA GLN A 26 29.77 -21.16 -24.75
C GLN A 26 30.63 -20.12 -24.01
N ARG A 27 31.76 -20.57 -23.45
CA ARG A 27 32.78 -19.74 -22.80
C ARG A 27 33.71 -19.12 -23.86
N ALA A 28 33.94 -17.81 -23.77
CA ALA A 28 35.19 -17.18 -24.19
C ALA A 28 35.87 -16.63 -22.93
N ALA A 29 37.11 -17.04 -22.71
CA ALA A 29 37.88 -16.76 -21.50
C ALA A 29 38.61 -15.41 -21.59
N ALA A 30 38.64 -14.66 -20.49
CA ALA A 30 39.60 -13.60 -20.22
C ALA A 30 40.04 -13.72 -18.73
N PRO A 31 41.28 -13.34 -18.39
CA PRO A 31 42.06 -14.03 -17.35
C PRO A 31 41.78 -13.55 -15.93
N ARG A 32 41.97 -14.46 -14.97
CA ARG A 32 42.04 -14.18 -13.54
C ARG A 32 43.39 -13.53 -13.20
N ALA A 33 43.35 -12.39 -12.50
CA ALA A 33 44.44 -11.93 -11.66
C ALA A 33 43.92 -11.75 -10.23
N ALA A 34 44.57 -12.43 -9.30
CA ALA A 34 44.31 -12.33 -7.87
C ALA A 34 45.18 -11.24 -7.24
N ALA A 35 44.62 -10.58 -6.23
CA ALA A 35 45.26 -9.87 -5.12
C ALA A 35 46.17 -8.67 -5.42
N ALA A 36 45.72 -7.49 -4.99
CA ALA A 36 46.54 -6.55 -4.22
C ALA A 36 45.64 -5.47 -3.59
N ALA A 37 45.62 -5.41 -2.26
CA ALA A 37 45.20 -4.23 -1.52
C ALA A 37 46.25 -3.13 -1.77
N ALA A 38 45.85 -2.01 -2.35
CA ALA A 38 46.64 -0.79 -2.34
C ALA A 38 45.72 0.43 -2.56
N SER A 39 45.79 1.33 -1.59
CA SER A 39 45.34 2.72 -1.60
C SER A 39 45.44 3.39 -2.98
N LEU A 40 44.29 3.77 -3.54
CA LEU A 40 44.21 4.87 -4.50
C LEU A 40 43.02 5.75 -4.12
N ARG A 41 43.36 6.84 -3.43
CA ARG A 41 42.53 8.04 -3.33
C ARG A 41 42.21 8.50 -4.76
N SER A 42 40.94 8.49 -5.15
CA SER A 42 40.47 9.29 -6.26
C SER A 42 39.76 10.50 -5.69
N GLU A 43 40.37 11.66 -5.90
CA GLU A 43 39.89 12.99 -5.56
C GLU A 43 38.50 13.20 -6.17
N PHE A 44 37.48 13.24 -5.32
CA PHE A 44 36.22 13.88 -5.67
C PHE A 44 36.43 15.38 -5.52
N VAL A 45 36.56 16.06 -6.66
CA VAL A 45 36.41 17.51 -6.74
C VAL A 45 34.97 17.83 -6.36
N ALA A 46 34.81 18.49 -5.22
CA ALA A 46 33.55 19.05 -4.77
C ALA A 46 33.07 20.07 -5.81
N ALA A 47 31.94 19.79 -6.45
CA ALA A 47 31.13 20.83 -7.04
C ALA A 47 30.38 21.52 -5.89
N GLU A 48 30.74 22.78 -5.66
CA GLU A 48 30.13 23.63 -4.64
C GLU A 48 28.63 23.82 -4.87
N GLY A 49 27.88 23.82 -3.77
CA GLY A 49 26.66 24.63 -3.62
C GLY A 49 25.33 23.91 -3.82
N GLY A 50 24.69 23.55 -2.70
CA GLY A 50 23.25 23.23 -2.70
C GLY A 50 22.71 22.43 -1.51
N ASP A 51 23.15 22.68 -0.27
CA ASP A 51 22.50 22.13 0.92
C ASP A 51 21.09 22.72 1.08
N PHE A 52 20.07 22.02 0.61
CA PHE A 52 18.67 22.32 0.91
C PHE A 52 18.28 21.69 2.26
N VAL A 53 18.68 22.34 3.34
CA VAL A 53 18.07 22.14 4.66
C VAL A 53 16.96 23.17 4.81
N CYS A 54 15.70 22.72 4.77
CA CYS A 54 14.55 23.58 5.03
C CYS A 54 14.48 23.87 6.55
N ARG A 55 15.19 24.91 7.02
CA ARG A 55 15.03 25.45 8.38
C ARG A 55 13.85 26.42 8.40
N ALA A 56 12.78 26.06 9.11
CA ALA A 56 11.73 27.00 9.46
C ALA A 56 12.29 28.15 10.35
N PRO A 57 11.90 29.42 10.14
CA PRO A 57 12.45 30.53 10.91
C PRO A 57 11.84 30.57 12.32
N LEU A 58 12.71 30.54 13.33
CA LEU A 58 12.37 30.85 14.72
C LEU A 58 11.90 32.31 14.82
N ARG A 59 10.63 32.51 15.21
CA ARG A 59 10.09 33.82 15.59
C ARG A 59 10.94 34.43 16.72
N GLN A 60 11.54 35.59 16.44
CA GLN A 60 12.13 36.47 17.46
C GLN A 60 11.03 36.97 18.41
N GLN A 61 11.20 36.74 19.71
CA GLN A 61 10.39 37.37 20.76
C GLN A 61 10.91 38.78 21.03
N ALA A 62 9.99 39.74 20.97
CA ALA A 62 10.19 41.11 21.41
C ALA A 62 10.18 41.22 22.95
N SER A 63 10.85 42.27 23.44
CA SER A 63 11.28 42.49 24.83
C SER A 63 10.19 42.85 25.84
N ALA A 64 10.36 42.28 27.04
CA ALA A 64 10.21 42.82 28.41
C ALA A 64 9.23 43.97 28.73
N ALA A 65 8.32 43.71 29.68
CA ALA A 65 7.98 44.63 30.78
C ALA A 65 7.48 43.86 32.01
N ALA A 66 7.77 44.40 33.18
CA ALA A 66 7.92 43.74 34.48
C ALA A 66 6.64 43.42 35.27
N ALA A 67 6.70 42.38 36.11
CA ALA A 67 6.07 42.38 37.43
C ALA A 67 6.80 41.44 38.40
N ARG A 68 7.26 41.99 39.52
CA ARG A 68 8.02 41.33 40.58
C ARG A 68 7.09 40.54 41.50
N HIS A 69 7.41 39.29 41.79
CA HIS A 69 7.12 38.70 43.11
C HIS A 69 8.14 37.61 43.45
N ALA A 70 8.84 37.82 44.55
CA ALA A 70 9.86 36.94 45.09
C ALA A 70 9.21 35.74 45.78
N GLY A 71 9.52 34.53 45.28
CA GLY A 71 9.15 33.27 45.91
C GLY A 71 10.30 32.29 45.76
N ARG A 72 11.03 32.07 46.86
CA ARG A 72 12.19 31.18 46.97
C ARG A 72 11.73 29.74 46.74
N ARG A 73 11.90 29.20 45.53
CA ARG A 73 11.79 27.77 45.23
C ARG A 73 13.18 27.21 44.98
N THR A 74 13.62 26.33 45.88
CA THR A 74 14.79 25.48 45.70
C THR A 74 14.59 24.62 44.45
N ALA A 75 15.42 24.85 43.43
CA ALA A 75 15.43 24.03 42.22
C ALA A 75 16.02 22.65 42.56
N ALA A 76 15.17 21.63 42.55
CA ALA A 76 15.65 20.26 42.41
C ALA A 76 16.17 20.09 40.96
N PRO A 77 17.28 19.38 40.73
CA PRO A 77 17.74 19.14 39.37
C PRO A 77 16.77 18.16 38.71
N SER A 78 15.98 18.64 37.75
CA SER A 78 15.21 17.77 36.86
C SER A 78 16.19 17.13 35.89
N VAL A 79 16.72 15.96 36.25
CA VAL A 79 17.33 15.06 35.28
C VAL A 79 16.19 14.61 34.39
N ALA A 80 16.09 15.20 33.20
CA ALA A 80 15.28 14.64 32.14
C ALA A 80 15.88 13.26 31.82
N THR A 81 15.24 12.21 32.34
CA THR A 81 15.56 10.84 31.99
C THR A 81 15.28 10.69 30.50
N VAL A 82 16.33 10.66 29.69
CA VAL A 82 16.23 10.18 28.31
C VAL A 82 15.69 8.77 28.43
N ALA A 83 14.45 8.54 27.98
CA ALA A 83 13.86 7.21 27.98
C ALA A 83 14.80 6.26 27.24
N GLU A 84 15.32 5.25 27.92
CA GLU A 84 16.15 4.21 27.33
C GLU A 84 15.36 3.59 26.17
N GLN A 85 15.83 3.80 24.94
CA GLN A 85 15.24 3.15 23.78
C GLN A 85 15.58 1.66 23.87
N LYS A 86 14.56 0.84 24.15
CA LYS A 86 14.70 -0.61 24.21
C LYS A 86 15.19 -1.12 22.85
N GLU A 87 16.35 -1.77 22.85
CA GLU A 87 16.93 -2.39 21.67
C GLU A 87 15.99 -3.49 21.15
N ILE A 88 15.52 -3.37 19.90
CA ILE A 88 14.66 -4.37 19.27
C ILE A 88 15.53 -5.56 18.86
N LYS A 89 15.21 -6.76 19.36
CA LYS A 89 15.91 -8.00 18.98
C LYS A 89 14.98 -9.00 18.31
N LYS A 90 13.71 -9.02 18.71
CA LYS A 90 12.69 -9.90 18.15
C LYS A 90 11.45 -9.13 17.72
N VAL A 91 11.01 -9.34 16.48
CA VAL A 91 9.84 -8.68 15.88
C VAL A 91 8.76 -9.72 15.59
N LEU A 92 7.54 -9.48 16.09
CA LEU A 92 6.36 -10.20 15.65
C LEU A 92 5.73 -9.48 14.45
N ILE A 93 5.42 -10.23 13.39
CA ILE A 93 4.78 -9.70 12.20
C ILE A 93 3.28 -9.98 12.29
N ALA A 94 2.48 -8.96 12.61
CA ALA A 94 1.03 -9.06 12.76
C ALA A 94 0.32 -8.97 11.41
N ASN A 95 0.74 -9.79 10.44
CA ASN A 95 0.20 -9.85 9.09
C ASN A 95 0.46 -11.22 8.45
N ARG A 96 0.05 -11.40 7.19
CA ARG A 96 0.19 -12.65 6.42
C ARG A 96 0.65 -12.39 4.98
N GLY A 97 1.01 -13.46 4.28
CA GLY A 97 1.28 -13.39 2.85
C GLY A 97 2.53 -12.58 2.51
N GLU A 98 2.50 -11.86 1.39
CA GLU A 98 3.68 -11.22 0.81
C GLU A 98 4.31 -10.17 1.74
N ILE A 99 3.48 -9.32 2.37
CA ILE A 99 3.98 -8.24 3.24
C ILE A 99 4.68 -8.82 4.47
N ALA A 100 4.18 -9.95 4.99
CA ALA A 100 4.85 -10.62 6.09
C ALA A 100 6.22 -11.16 5.65
N VAL A 101 6.31 -11.76 4.45
CA VAL A 101 7.60 -12.19 3.86
C VAL A 101 8.54 -11.01 3.67
N ARG A 102 8.04 -9.87 3.19
CA ARG A 102 8.82 -8.64 2.98
C ARG A 102 9.44 -8.11 4.27
N VAL A 103 8.68 -8.13 5.37
CA VAL A 103 9.14 -7.71 6.68
C VAL A 103 10.15 -8.72 7.26
N ILE A 104 9.85 -10.02 7.17
CA ILE A 104 10.76 -11.08 7.65
C ILE A 104 12.14 -10.95 6.97
N ARG A 105 12.18 -10.66 5.67
CA ARG A 105 13.45 -10.43 4.94
C ARG A 105 14.23 -9.24 5.49
N ALA A 106 13.56 -8.11 5.74
CA ALA A 106 14.21 -6.94 6.32
C ALA A 106 14.75 -7.21 7.74
N CYS A 107 13.96 -7.86 8.59
CA CYS A 107 14.40 -8.27 9.92
C CYS A 107 15.64 -9.16 9.85
N ARG A 108 15.66 -10.14 8.95
CA ARG A 108 16.81 -11.03 8.75
C ARG A 108 18.07 -10.29 8.30
N GLU A 109 17.94 -9.35 7.37
CA GLU A 109 19.06 -8.51 6.90
C GLU A 109 19.65 -7.65 8.05
N LEU A 110 18.80 -7.25 9.00
CA LEU A 110 19.19 -6.51 10.20
C LEU A 110 19.63 -7.40 11.37
N GLY A 111 19.63 -8.73 11.21
CA GLY A 111 19.98 -9.67 12.27
C GLY A 111 18.93 -9.82 13.39
N LEU A 112 17.68 -9.41 13.14
CA LEU A 112 16.57 -9.51 14.07
C LEU A 112 15.86 -10.87 13.96
N GLN A 113 15.42 -11.42 15.10
CA GLN A 113 14.58 -12.61 15.14
C GLN A 113 13.14 -12.28 14.77
N THR A 114 12.44 -13.23 14.15
CA THR A 114 11.10 -13.03 13.60
C THR A 114 10.09 -14.04 14.11
N VAL A 115 8.88 -13.56 14.42
CA VAL A 115 7.73 -14.40 14.79
C VAL A 115 6.61 -14.14 13.78
N ALA A 116 6.23 -15.16 13.02
CA ALA A 116 5.04 -15.12 12.16
C ALA A 116 3.79 -15.51 12.94
N VAL A 117 2.68 -14.79 12.72
CA VAL A 117 1.35 -15.25 13.13
C VAL A 117 0.61 -15.88 11.97
N TYR A 118 -0.26 -16.86 12.25
CA TYR A 118 -1.08 -17.49 11.23
C TYR A 118 -2.44 -17.96 11.77
N SER A 119 -3.45 -17.99 10.90
CA SER A 119 -4.71 -18.69 11.17
C SER A 119 -4.62 -20.17 10.82
N THR A 120 -5.55 -21.00 11.28
CA THR A 120 -5.58 -22.44 10.95
C THR A 120 -5.50 -22.72 9.44
N ALA A 121 -6.08 -21.85 8.59
CA ALA A 121 -6.02 -21.97 7.13
C ALA A 121 -4.65 -21.58 6.52
N ASP A 122 -3.87 -20.73 7.20
CA ASP A 122 -2.60 -20.19 6.70
C ASP A 122 -1.38 -20.96 7.22
N LYS A 123 -1.58 -22.08 7.92
CA LYS A 123 -0.52 -22.87 8.55
C LYS A 123 0.64 -23.21 7.62
N ASP A 124 0.34 -23.51 6.36
CA ASP A 124 1.34 -23.93 5.38
C ASP A 124 1.82 -22.77 4.48
N CYS A 125 1.45 -21.53 4.79
CA CYS A 125 1.82 -20.36 3.99
C CYS A 125 3.31 -20.02 4.09
N LEU A 126 3.83 -19.38 3.05
CA LEU A 126 5.27 -19.09 2.92
C LEU A 126 5.82 -18.22 4.06
N HIS A 127 5.05 -17.25 4.58
CA HIS A 127 5.51 -16.40 5.68
C HIS A 127 5.71 -17.19 6.99
N VAL A 128 4.91 -18.25 7.20
CA VAL A 128 5.05 -19.16 8.35
C VAL A 128 6.34 -19.97 8.24
N GLN A 129 6.63 -20.47 7.04
CA GLN A 129 7.83 -21.27 6.78
C GLN A 129 9.13 -20.44 6.82
N LEU A 130 9.03 -19.14 6.56
CA LEU A 130 10.19 -18.25 6.49
C LEU A 130 10.56 -17.60 7.82
N ALA A 131 9.66 -17.49 8.79
CA ALA A 131 9.99 -16.90 10.09
C ALA A 131 10.79 -17.86 10.98
N ASP A 132 11.49 -17.33 11.99
CA ASP A 132 12.26 -18.16 12.92
C ASP A 132 11.34 -18.93 13.88
N GLU A 133 10.23 -18.29 14.28
CA GLU A 133 9.14 -18.91 15.04
C GLU A 133 7.79 -18.60 14.40
N ALA A 134 6.79 -19.45 14.64
CA ALA A 134 5.43 -19.19 14.23
C ALA A 134 4.40 -19.59 15.29
N VAL A 135 3.29 -18.83 15.36
CA VAL A 135 2.21 -19.04 16.33
C VAL A 135 0.85 -18.98 15.66
N CYS A 136 0.01 -19.99 15.93
CA CYS A 136 -1.39 -19.98 15.53
C CYS A 136 -2.17 -18.99 16.40
N ILE A 137 -2.87 -18.04 15.79
CA ILE A 137 -3.61 -16.97 16.48
C ILE A 137 -5.13 -17.11 16.42
N GLY A 138 -5.63 -18.15 15.76
CA GLY A 138 -7.06 -18.46 15.71
C GLY A 138 -7.50 -19.14 14.43
N GLU A 139 -8.81 -19.16 14.22
CA GLU A 139 -9.45 -19.83 13.09
C GLU A 139 -9.33 -19.05 11.77
N ALA A 140 -9.71 -19.70 10.67
CA ALA A 140 -9.61 -19.15 9.33
C ALA A 140 -10.21 -17.73 9.14
N PRO A 141 -11.37 -17.36 9.73
CA PRO A 141 -11.91 -16.01 9.60
C PRO A 141 -10.98 -14.96 10.20
N SER A 142 -10.74 -13.85 9.49
CA SER A 142 -9.84 -12.79 9.98
C SER A 142 -10.35 -12.14 11.28
N SER A 143 -11.66 -12.06 11.48
CA SER A 143 -12.28 -11.59 12.74
C SER A 143 -11.91 -12.45 13.95
N GLU A 144 -11.61 -13.73 13.73
CA GLU A 144 -11.24 -14.71 14.76
C GLU A 144 -9.72 -14.94 14.83
N SER A 145 -8.94 -14.24 14.00
CA SER A 145 -7.48 -14.37 13.92
C SER A 145 -6.78 -13.02 13.76
N TYR A 146 -6.52 -12.57 12.53
CA TYR A 146 -5.69 -11.39 12.23
C TYR A 146 -6.27 -10.04 12.71
N LEU A 147 -7.55 -9.98 13.05
CA LEU A 147 -8.21 -8.81 13.65
C LEU A 147 -8.41 -8.98 15.17
N SER A 148 -8.01 -10.10 15.76
CA SER A 148 -8.07 -10.33 17.20
C SER A 148 -6.85 -9.72 17.89
N ILE A 149 -7.03 -8.50 18.40
CA ILE A 149 -6.01 -7.83 19.23
C ILE A 149 -5.54 -8.73 20.39
N PRO A 150 -6.42 -9.37 21.18
CA PRO A 150 -5.99 -10.23 22.28
C PRO A 150 -5.10 -11.40 21.82
N SER A 151 -5.45 -12.04 20.69
CA SER A 151 -4.65 -13.15 20.16
C SER A 151 -3.25 -12.71 19.75
N ILE A 152 -3.14 -11.56 19.08
CA ILE A 152 -1.86 -11.03 18.59
C ILE A 152 -0.97 -10.59 19.75
N ILE A 153 -1.53 -9.88 20.73
CA ILE A 153 -0.79 -9.43 21.92
C ILE A 153 -0.33 -10.65 22.73
N SER A 154 -1.19 -11.64 22.93
CA SER A 154 -0.82 -12.90 23.61
C SER A 154 0.32 -13.63 22.88
N ALA A 155 0.28 -13.69 21.55
CA ALA A 155 1.36 -14.26 20.74
C ALA A 155 2.67 -13.47 20.89
N ALA A 156 2.63 -12.13 20.88
CA ALA A 156 3.81 -11.29 21.03
C ALA A 156 4.47 -11.46 22.42
N VAL A 157 3.66 -11.38 23.48
CA VAL A 157 4.13 -11.50 24.87
C VAL A 157 4.66 -12.91 25.15
N SER A 158 3.93 -13.96 24.75
CA SER A 158 4.35 -15.35 24.99
C SER A 158 5.64 -15.74 24.25
N ARG A 159 5.96 -15.08 23.15
CA ARG A 159 7.18 -15.30 22.37
C ARG A 159 8.32 -14.34 22.70
N GLY A 160 8.08 -13.41 23.61
CA GLY A 160 9.05 -12.39 24.01
C GLY A 160 9.45 -11.49 22.84
N ALA A 161 8.49 -11.08 22.00
CA ALA A 161 8.75 -10.07 20.99
C ALA A 161 8.98 -8.70 21.65
N ASP A 162 9.89 -7.90 21.09
CA ASP A 162 10.14 -6.53 21.53
C ASP A 162 9.28 -5.52 20.77
N ALA A 163 8.93 -5.87 19.53
CA ALA A 163 8.19 -4.99 18.63
C ALA A 163 7.18 -5.76 17.78
N ILE A 164 6.15 -5.06 17.31
CA ILE A 164 5.17 -5.56 16.35
C ILE A 164 5.26 -4.75 15.07
N HIS A 165 5.43 -5.43 13.93
CA HIS A 165 5.26 -4.83 12.61
C HIS A 165 3.87 -5.22 12.06
N PRO A 166 2.96 -4.27 11.82
CA PRO A 166 1.60 -4.58 11.41
C PRO A 166 1.45 -4.84 9.90
N GLY A 167 2.46 -4.49 9.09
CA GLY A 167 2.35 -4.56 7.63
C GLY A 167 1.35 -3.51 7.12
N TYR A 168 0.43 -3.92 6.26
CA TYR A 168 -0.68 -3.09 5.78
C TYR A 168 -2.03 -3.82 5.96
N GLY A 169 -3.15 -3.09 5.92
CA GLY A 169 -4.46 -3.68 6.22
C GLY A 169 -4.54 -4.23 7.65
N PHE A 170 -5.54 -5.07 7.94
CA PHE A 170 -5.82 -5.60 9.28
C PHE A 170 -5.79 -4.50 10.36
N LEU A 171 -4.82 -4.57 11.28
CA LEU A 171 -4.68 -3.65 12.42
C LEU A 171 -3.64 -2.54 12.21
N SER A 172 -3.06 -2.41 11.01
CA SER A 172 -2.01 -1.41 10.72
C SER A 172 -2.42 0.05 10.90
N GLU A 173 -3.71 0.35 10.75
CA GLU A 173 -4.29 1.68 10.95
C GLU A 173 -5.26 1.70 12.15
N ASN A 174 -5.08 0.80 13.11
CA ASN A 174 -5.92 0.74 14.31
C ASN A 174 -5.23 1.42 15.51
N ALA A 175 -5.66 2.64 15.85
CA ALA A 175 -5.06 3.40 16.95
C ALA A 175 -5.15 2.70 18.31
N THR A 176 -6.27 2.01 18.59
CA THR A 176 -6.46 1.25 19.83
C THR A 176 -5.44 0.11 19.96
N PHE A 177 -5.13 -0.56 18.85
CA PHE A 177 -4.11 -1.60 18.83
C PHE A 177 -2.72 -1.04 19.17
N VAL A 178 -2.39 0.16 18.70
CA VAL A 178 -1.12 0.83 19.03
C VAL A 178 -1.01 1.16 20.51
N ASP A 179 -2.08 1.67 21.13
CA ASP A 179 -2.09 1.94 22.57
C ASP A 179 -1.91 0.66 23.38
N ILE A 180 -2.61 -0.41 23.00
CA ILE A 180 -2.47 -1.72 23.67
C ILE A 180 -1.05 -2.27 23.51
N CYS A 181 -0.40 -2.10 22.35
CA CYS A 181 1.01 -2.46 22.20
C CYS A 181 1.89 -1.72 23.22
N ALA A 182 1.68 -0.42 23.39
CA ALA A 182 2.43 0.41 24.34
C ALA A 182 2.18 -0.03 25.80
N ASP A 183 0.93 -0.31 26.18
CA ASP A 183 0.56 -0.80 27.53
C ASP A 183 1.25 -2.12 27.88
N HIS A 184 1.56 -2.93 26.88
CA HIS A 184 2.29 -4.20 27.02
C HIS A 184 3.80 -4.08 26.79
N GLY A 185 4.35 -2.87 26.64
CA GLY A 185 5.79 -2.64 26.44
C GLY A 185 6.32 -3.16 25.10
N LEU A 186 5.44 -3.26 24.09
CA LEU A 186 5.75 -3.67 22.73
C LEU A 186 5.88 -2.42 21.85
N GLU A 187 7.03 -2.26 21.18
CA GLU A 187 7.22 -1.17 20.23
C GLU A 187 6.37 -1.43 18.97
N PHE A 188 5.42 -0.53 18.68
CA PHE A 188 4.67 -0.58 17.45
C PHE A 188 5.48 0.05 16.31
N ILE A 189 5.85 -0.75 15.30
CA ILE A 189 6.62 -0.27 14.14
C ILE A 189 5.65 0.43 13.18
N GLY A 190 5.39 1.70 13.46
CA GLY A 190 4.47 2.54 12.70
C GLY A 190 4.29 3.92 13.34
N PRO A 191 3.33 4.72 12.85
CA PRO A 191 3.02 6.02 13.43
C PRO A 191 2.38 5.88 14.83
N LYS A 192 2.40 6.98 15.60
CA LYS A 192 1.74 7.04 16.92
C LYS A 192 0.22 6.91 16.78
N SER A 193 -0.44 6.40 17.82
CA SER A 193 -1.90 6.23 17.86
C SER A 193 -2.64 7.53 17.55
N ASP A 194 -2.20 8.67 18.09
CA ASP A 194 -2.79 9.98 17.81
C ASP A 194 -2.69 10.37 16.33
N SER A 195 -1.56 10.09 15.68
CA SER A 195 -1.39 10.32 14.25
C SER A 195 -2.34 9.45 13.44
N ILE A 196 -2.53 8.18 13.84
CA ILE A 196 -3.48 7.28 13.19
C ILE A 196 -4.92 7.77 13.36
N ARG A 197 -5.31 8.27 14.55
CA ARG A 197 -6.65 8.85 14.77
C ARG A 197 -6.91 10.06 13.88
N ILE A 198 -5.96 11.00 13.86
CA ILE A 198 -6.06 12.24 13.09
C ILE A 198 -6.17 11.93 11.59
N MET A 199 -5.38 10.99 11.09
CA MET A 199 -5.34 10.65 9.67
C MET A 199 -6.42 9.65 9.24
N GLY A 200 -6.96 8.85 10.17
CA GLY A 200 -7.99 7.86 9.91
C GLY A 200 -9.37 8.47 9.70
N ASP A 201 -9.67 9.60 10.37
CA ASP A 201 -10.87 10.39 10.08
C ASP A 201 -10.63 11.35 8.91
N LYS A 202 -11.37 11.17 7.83
CA LYS A 202 -11.16 11.94 6.58
C LYS A 202 -11.37 13.44 6.73
N SER A 203 -12.31 13.86 7.59
CA SER A 203 -12.56 15.28 7.84
C SER A 203 -11.39 15.90 8.59
N THR A 204 -11.00 15.28 9.70
CA THR A 204 -9.88 15.71 10.55
C THR A 204 -8.57 15.71 9.78
N ALA A 205 -8.33 14.70 8.95
CA ALA A 205 -7.18 14.62 8.07
C ALA A 205 -7.14 15.79 7.08
N ARG A 206 -8.28 16.12 6.44
CA ARG A 206 -8.39 17.23 5.50
C ARG A 206 -8.12 18.57 6.18
N ASP A 207 -8.70 18.80 7.34
CA ASP A 207 -8.48 20.05 8.08
C ASP A 207 -7.04 20.18 8.60
N THR A 208 -6.44 19.06 9.02
CA THR A 208 -5.00 19.01 9.37
C THR A 208 -4.13 19.41 8.18
N MET A 209 -4.43 18.90 6.99
CA MET A 209 -3.69 19.23 5.75
C MET A 209 -3.88 20.69 5.34
N LYS A 210 -5.12 21.22 5.39
CA LYS A 210 -5.37 22.65 5.15
C LYS A 210 -4.56 23.54 6.10
N ASN A 211 -4.56 23.21 7.39
CA ASN A 211 -3.82 23.95 8.42
C ASN A 211 -2.30 23.88 8.22
N ALA A 212 -1.82 22.79 7.62
CA ALA A 212 -0.43 22.66 7.19
C ALA A 212 -0.11 23.41 5.88
N GLY A 213 -1.10 24.06 5.24
CA GLY A 213 -0.93 24.75 3.96
C GLY A 213 -0.92 23.82 2.75
N VAL A 214 -1.36 22.57 2.91
CA VAL A 214 -1.50 21.61 1.81
C VAL A 214 -2.83 21.89 1.07
N PRO A 215 -2.81 22.12 -0.25
CA PRO A 215 -4.03 22.28 -1.03
C PRO A 215 -4.91 21.03 -0.95
N THR A 216 -6.15 21.20 -0.49
CA THR A 216 -7.15 20.13 -0.45
C THR A 216 -8.25 20.38 -1.48
N VAL A 217 -8.97 19.33 -1.90
CA VAL A 217 -10.12 19.47 -2.79
C VAL A 217 -11.14 20.44 -2.16
N PRO A 218 -11.63 21.44 -2.93
CA PRO A 218 -12.69 22.33 -2.47
C PRO A 218 -13.90 21.52 -2.01
N GLY A 219 -14.52 21.90 -0.90
CA GLY A 219 -15.52 21.08 -0.23
C GLY A 219 -15.99 21.71 1.07
N SER A 220 -16.96 21.08 1.75
CA SER A 220 -17.54 21.54 3.01
C SER A 220 -16.48 21.79 4.08
N ASP A 221 -16.68 22.78 4.94
CA ASP A 221 -15.79 23.00 6.08
C ASP A 221 -16.28 22.15 7.27
N GLY A 222 -15.82 20.91 7.30
CA GLY A 222 -16.31 19.87 8.20
C GLY A 222 -17.56 19.15 7.68
N LEU A 223 -18.37 18.69 8.63
CA LEU A 223 -19.54 17.84 8.39
C LEU A 223 -20.79 18.65 8.08
N ILE A 224 -21.64 18.10 7.21
CA ILE A 224 -22.95 18.67 6.90
C ILE A 224 -23.87 18.49 8.11
N LYS A 225 -24.47 19.59 8.57
CA LYS A 225 -25.32 19.60 9.78
C LYS A 225 -26.76 19.23 9.48
N ASP A 226 -27.32 19.84 8.44
CA ASP A 226 -28.71 19.68 8.01
C ASP A 226 -28.83 19.90 6.48
N ALA A 227 -30.04 19.75 5.96
CA ALA A 227 -30.30 19.86 4.52
C ALA A 227 -30.10 21.30 4.02
N GLU A 228 -30.43 22.29 4.82
CA GLU A 228 -30.27 23.71 4.52
C GLU A 228 -28.78 24.08 4.39
N ASP A 229 -27.95 23.66 5.35
CA ASP A 229 -26.48 23.76 5.32
C ASP A 229 -25.91 23.07 4.08
N ALA A 230 -26.42 21.87 3.75
CA ALA A 230 -25.99 21.12 2.58
C ALA A 230 -26.18 21.90 1.27
N VAL A 231 -27.33 22.57 1.11
CA VAL A 231 -27.64 23.36 -0.10
C VAL A 231 -26.72 24.58 -0.21
N VAL A 232 -26.50 25.30 0.89
CA VAL A 232 -25.60 26.47 0.92
C VAL A 232 -24.18 26.06 0.54
N VAL A 233 -23.67 24.98 1.14
CA VAL A 233 -22.33 24.48 0.83
C VAL A 233 -22.26 23.96 -0.60
N ALA A 234 -23.29 23.26 -1.10
CA ALA A 234 -23.33 22.79 -2.48
C ALA A 234 -23.26 23.93 -3.49
N ALA A 235 -23.95 25.05 -3.23
CA ALA A 235 -23.86 26.25 -4.07
C ALA A 235 -22.45 26.86 -4.09
N GLN A 236 -21.73 26.83 -2.96
CA GLN A 236 -20.35 27.33 -2.85
C GLN A 236 -19.32 26.43 -3.56
N VAL A 237 -19.45 25.12 -3.42
CA VAL A 237 -18.55 24.12 -4.06
C VAL A 237 -18.85 24.01 -5.55
N GLY A 238 -20.12 24.10 -5.92
CA GLY A 238 -20.65 23.93 -7.27
C GLY A 238 -20.66 22.49 -7.74
N PHE A 239 -21.54 22.19 -8.70
CA PHE A 239 -21.68 20.87 -9.32
C PHE A 239 -20.66 20.61 -10.45
N PRO A 240 -20.23 19.34 -10.66
CA PRO A 240 -20.61 18.13 -9.92
C PRO A 240 -19.95 18.01 -8.53
N ILE A 241 -20.68 17.41 -7.58
CA ILE A 241 -20.28 17.23 -6.17
C ILE A 241 -20.25 15.75 -5.80
N MET A 242 -19.22 15.34 -5.08
CA MET A 242 -19.12 14.04 -4.44
C MET A 242 -19.50 14.15 -2.96
N ILE A 243 -20.53 13.41 -2.55
CA ILE A 243 -20.93 13.21 -1.17
C ILE A 243 -20.14 12.03 -0.61
N LYS A 244 -19.51 12.20 0.56
CA LYS A 244 -18.66 11.17 1.18
C LYS A 244 -18.98 10.99 2.66
N ALA A 245 -19.16 9.75 3.10
CA ALA A 245 -19.22 9.39 4.51
C ALA A 245 -17.87 9.58 5.21
N THR A 246 -17.92 10.01 6.47
CA THR A 246 -16.74 10.19 7.34
C THR A 246 -16.06 8.86 7.66
N ALA A 247 -16.83 7.91 8.17
CA ALA A 247 -16.39 6.58 8.60
C ALA A 247 -16.35 5.55 7.44
N GLY A 248 -16.46 5.98 6.18
CA GLY A 248 -16.62 5.09 5.03
C GLY A 248 -15.32 4.58 4.41
N GLY A 249 -15.27 3.28 4.09
CA GLY A 249 -14.21 2.61 3.34
C GLY A 249 -14.72 1.74 2.19
N GLY A 250 -13.92 1.55 1.14
CA GLY A 250 -14.21 0.60 0.06
C GLY A 250 -15.36 0.94 -0.88
N GLY A 251 -15.69 2.23 -1.07
CA GLY A 251 -16.73 2.66 -2.03
C GLY A 251 -18.11 2.90 -1.42
N ARG A 252 -18.36 2.47 -0.18
CA ARG A 252 -19.67 2.53 0.48
C ARG A 252 -19.91 3.91 1.11
N GLY A 253 -21.14 4.41 1.05
CA GLY A 253 -21.51 5.73 1.58
C GLY A 253 -20.97 6.90 0.75
N MET A 254 -20.78 6.71 -0.56
CA MET A 254 -20.44 7.78 -1.50
C MET A 254 -21.49 7.93 -2.60
N ARG A 255 -21.81 9.17 -2.98
CA ARG A 255 -22.74 9.48 -4.08
C ARG A 255 -22.22 10.66 -4.89
N LEU A 256 -22.31 10.56 -6.21
CA LEU A 256 -21.98 11.64 -7.13
C LEU A 256 -23.28 12.34 -7.54
N ALA A 257 -23.41 13.62 -7.22
CA ALA A 257 -24.45 14.50 -7.70
C ALA A 257 -23.89 15.38 -8.82
N MET A 258 -24.40 15.21 -10.03
CA MET A 258 -24.09 15.98 -11.23
C MET A 258 -24.88 17.28 -11.32
N THR A 259 -26.11 17.31 -10.77
CA THR A 259 -26.98 18.49 -10.77
C THR A 259 -27.59 18.76 -9.39
N GLU A 260 -28.14 19.96 -9.24
CA GLU A 260 -28.80 20.39 -8.00
C GLU A 260 -30.06 19.57 -7.68
N ASP A 261 -30.86 19.24 -8.70
CA ASP A 261 -32.13 18.52 -8.54
C ASP A 261 -31.97 17.12 -7.92
N GLU A 262 -30.84 16.45 -8.18
CA GLU A 262 -30.57 15.11 -7.65
C GLU A 262 -29.78 15.11 -6.33
N PHE A 263 -29.28 16.28 -5.90
CA PHE A 263 -28.37 16.38 -4.76
C PHE A 263 -28.99 15.93 -3.44
N LEU A 264 -30.13 16.51 -3.04
CA LEU A 264 -30.79 16.18 -1.76
C LEU A 264 -31.23 14.71 -1.67
N PRO A 265 -31.84 14.11 -2.72
CA PRO A 265 -32.11 12.67 -2.72
C PRO A 265 -30.85 11.81 -2.52
N LEU A 266 -29.75 12.15 -3.20
CA LEU A 266 -28.49 11.42 -3.11
C LEU A 266 -27.80 11.60 -1.75
N LEU A 267 -27.92 12.78 -1.15
CA LEU A 267 -27.43 13.06 0.21
C LEU A 267 -28.10 12.13 1.22
N GLY A 268 -29.44 12.07 1.21
CA GLY A 268 -30.19 11.19 2.11
C GLY A 268 -29.84 9.71 1.93
N GLN A 269 -29.64 9.26 0.68
CA GLN A 269 -29.19 7.89 0.41
C GLN A 269 -27.79 7.61 0.98
N ALA A 270 -26.85 8.55 0.82
CA ALA A 270 -25.49 8.40 1.32
C ALA A 270 -25.48 8.31 2.86
N GLN A 271 -26.25 9.16 3.54
CA GLN A 271 -26.37 9.16 5.01
C GLN A 271 -26.98 7.85 5.52
N GLN A 272 -28.07 7.37 4.90
CA GLN A 272 -28.71 6.11 5.28
C GLN A 272 -27.80 4.90 5.06
N GLU A 273 -27.06 4.86 3.94
CA GLU A 273 -26.09 3.79 3.70
C GLU A 273 -24.95 3.82 4.71
N ALA A 274 -24.44 5.01 5.05
CA ALA A 274 -23.37 5.18 6.01
C ALA A 274 -23.80 4.77 7.43
N GLU A 275 -25.01 5.16 7.85
CA GLU A 275 -25.60 4.74 9.11
C GLU A 275 -25.78 3.21 9.16
N ALA A 276 -26.36 2.61 8.12
CA ALA A 276 -26.59 1.17 8.08
C ALA A 276 -25.29 0.34 8.04
N ALA A 277 -24.23 0.86 7.41
CA ALA A 277 -22.96 0.14 7.25
C ALA A 277 -21.98 0.38 8.41
N PHE A 278 -21.99 1.58 8.99
CA PHE A 278 -20.95 2.04 9.92
C PHE A 278 -21.50 2.62 11.24
N GLY A 279 -22.83 2.69 11.42
CA GLY A 279 -23.46 3.29 12.60
C GLY A 279 -23.22 4.79 12.74
N ASN A 280 -22.85 5.45 11.64
CA ASN A 280 -22.60 6.88 11.57
C ASN A 280 -22.96 7.43 10.19
N GLY A 281 -24.09 8.15 10.12
CA GLY A 281 -24.60 8.81 8.93
C GLY A 281 -23.92 10.13 8.56
N ALA A 282 -22.87 10.57 9.26
CA ALA A 282 -22.22 11.84 8.99
C ALA A 282 -21.48 11.84 7.64
N VAL A 283 -21.71 12.91 6.87
CA VAL A 283 -21.16 13.10 5.52
C VAL A 283 -20.53 14.49 5.37
N TYR A 284 -19.62 14.60 4.41
CA TYR A 284 -19.02 15.85 3.94
C TYR A 284 -19.10 15.92 2.41
N LEU A 285 -18.94 17.12 1.86
CA LEU A 285 -19.03 17.39 0.43
C LEU A 285 -17.67 17.76 -0.14
N GLU A 286 -17.36 17.26 -1.33
CA GLU A 286 -16.20 17.68 -2.11
C GLU A 286 -16.58 17.93 -3.56
N ARG A 287 -15.88 18.85 -4.20
CA ARG A 287 -15.93 19.02 -5.65
C ARG A 287 -15.54 17.70 -6.30
N TYR A 288 -16.37 17.21 -7.21
CA TYR A 288 -16.00 16.02 -7.97
C TYR A 288 -14.92 16.38 -8.98
N VAL A 289 -13.74 15.75 -8.82
CA VAL A 289 -12.69 15.81 -9.83
C VAL A 289 -12.98 14.70 -10.83
N ASN A 290 -13.27 15.08 -12.08
CA ASN A 290 -13.56 14.13 -13.14
C ASN A 290 -12.25 13.54 -13.67
N ASN A 291 -12.15 12.20 -13.65
CA ASN A 291 -11.01 11.44 -14.15
C ASN A 291 -9.65 12.02 -13.69
N PRO A 292 -9.41 12.12 -12.37
CA PRO A 292 -8.13 12.60 -11.85
C PRO A 292 -7.01 11.61 -12.14
N ARG A 293 -5.77 12.11 -12.07
CA ARG A 293 -4.62 11.26 -11.74
C ARG A 293 -4.56 11.04 -10.25
N HIS A 294 -4.27 9.80 -9.85
CA HIS A 294 -4.05 9.46 -8.45
C HIS A 294 -2.54 9.44 -8.18
N ILE A 295 -2.02 10.54 -7.64
CA ILE A 295 -0.62 10.67 -7.27
C ILE A 295 -0.48 10.59 -5.75
N GLU A 296 0.49 9.81 -5.28
CA GLU A 296 0.81 9.72 -3.86
C GLU A 296 2.31 9.91 -3.61
N PHE A 297 2.65 10.55 -2.49
CA PHE A 297 4.04 10.77 -2.08
C PHE A 297 4.42 9.80 -0.98
N GLN A 298 5.58 9.15 -1.12
CA GLN A 298 6.13 8.32 -0.06
C GLN A 298 6.88 9.20 0.92
N VAL A 299 6.60 9.04 2.21
CA VAL A 299 7.30 9.77 3.27
C VAL A 299 7.94 8.78 4.25
N LEU A 300 9.10 9.14 4.77
CA LEU A 300 9.78 8.52 5.88
C LEU A 300 10.11 9.59 6.92
N ALA A 301 9.79 9.30 8.18
CA ALA A 301 10.07 10.18 9.31
C ALA A 301 10.70 9.39 10.46
N ASP A 302 11.60 10.03 11.21
CA ASP A 302 12.20 9.44 12.41
C ASP A 302 11.61 10.04 13.70
N LYS A 303 12.04 9.50 14.85
CA LYS A 303 11.61 9.98 16.18
C LYS A 303 12.30 11.29 16.60
N PHE A 304 13.26 11.78 15.83
CA PHE A 304 14.06 12.99 16.11
C PHE A 304 13.56 14.22 15.35
N GLY A 305 12.50 14.06 14.56
CA GLY A 305 11.87 15.14 13.80
C GLY A 305 12.42 15.31 12.38
N ASN A 306 13.27 14.40 11.90
CA ASN A 306 13.70 14.40 10.51
C ASN A 306 12.63 13.74 9.64
N VAL A 307 12.34 14.37 8.50
CA VAL A 307 11.34 13.90 7.54
C VAL A 307 11.91 14.03 6.14
N VAL A 308 11.77 12.97 5.33
CA VAL A 308 12.15 12.95 3.92
C VAL A 308 11.02 12.35 3.08
N HIS A 309 10.92 12.75 1.81
CA HIS A 309 10.07 12.06 0.85
C HIS A 309 10.91 11.24 -0.13
N LEU A 310 10.39 10.10 -0.57
CA LEU A 310 11.04 9.18 -1.51
C LEU A 310 10.39 9.28 -2.90
N GLY A 311 10.14 10.52 -3.33
CA GLY A 311 9.38 10.82 -4.54
C GLY A 311 7.91 10.39 -4.47
N GLU A 312 7.31 10.28 -5.64
CA GLU A 312 5.90 10.00 -5.85
C GLU A 312 5.65 8.75 -6.69
N ARG A 313 4.41 8.26 -6.63
CA ARG A 313 3.90 7.17 -7.46
C ARG A 313 2.62 7.60 -8.16
N ASP A 314 2.51 7.22 -9.44
CA ASP A 314 1.27 7.30 -10.19
C ASP A 314 0.51 5.98 -10.02
N CYS A 315 -0.64 6.05 -9.35
CA CYS A 315 -1.51 4.91 -9.09
C CYS A 315 -2.86 5.08 -9.82
N SER A 316 -2.88 5.78 -10.95
CA SER A 316 -4.10 6.12 -11.67
C SER A 316 -4.78 4.91 -12.31
N ILE A 317 -4.03 3.86 -12.66
CA ILE A 317 -4.60 2.64 -13.24
C ILE A 317 -5.35 1.85 -12.17
N GLN A 318 -6.67 2.03 -12.16
CA GLN A 318 -7.58 1.49 -11.15
C GLN A 318 -8.79 0.81 -11.77
N ARG A 319 -9.30 -0.23 -11.09
CA ARG A 319 -10.59 -0.85 -11.40
C ARG A 319 -11.47 -0.83 -10.16
N ARG A 320 -12.67 -0.25 -10.27
CA ARG A 320 -13.59 -0.07 -9.11
C ARG A 320 -12.87 0.61 -7.93
N ASN A 321 -12.08 1.64 -8.24
CA ASN A 321 -11.29 2.42 -7.27
C ASN A 321 -10.22 1.61 -6.50
N GLN A 322 -9.85 0.43 -6.98
CA GLN A 322 -8.72 -0.35 -6.48
C GLN A 322 -7.55 -0.25 -7.46
N LYS A 323 -6.35 -0.03 -6.92
CA LYS A 323 -5.12 0.05 -7.69
C LYS A 323 -4.80 -1.31 -8.34
N LEU A 324 -4.29 -1.25 -9.56
CA LEU A 324 -3.90 -2.43 -10.34
C LEU A 324 -2.47 -2.34 -10.85
N LEU A 325 -2.05 -1.15 -11.26
CA LEU A 325 -0.70 -0.89 -11.77
C LEU A 325 -0.23 0.46 -11.25
N GLU A 326 0.95 0.46 -10.65
CA GLU A 326 1.62 1.64 -10.13
C GLU A 326 2.95 1.90 -10.87
N GLU A 327 3.23 3.16 -11.19
CA GLU A 327 4.50 3.59 -11.79
C GLU A 327 5.20 4.62 -10.88
N ALA A 328 6.54 4.60 -10.87
CA ALA A 328 7.36 5.55 -10.13
C ALA A 328 8.62 5.92 -10.93
N PRO A 329 8.94 7.21 -11.12
CA PRO A 329 8.13 8.39 -10.79
C PRO A 329 6.90 8.54 -11.71
N SER A 330 6.00 9.49 -11.41
CA SER A 330 4.84 9.76 -12.28
C SER A 330 5.28 10.38 -13.61
N PRO A 331 4.76 9.91 -14.75
CA PRO A 331 5.04 10.52 -16.05
C PRO A 331 4.41 11.91 -16.20
N ALA A 332 3.45 12.28 -15.36
CA ALA A 332 2.73 13.55 -15.44
C ALA A 332 3.41 14.70 -14.69
N LEU A 333 4.33 14.41 -13.78
CA LEU A 333 4.96 15.43 -12.93
C LEU A 333 6.34 15.83 -13.46
N THR A 334 6.54 17.14 -13.61
CA THR A 334 7.85 17.71 -13.98
C THR A 334 8.83 17.60 -12.81
N PRO A 335 10.16 17.64 -13.06
CA PRO A 335 11.16 17.66 -12.01
C PRO A 335 10.96 18.81 -11.00
N GLU A 336 10.49 19.97 -11.45
CA GLU A 336 10.20 21.13 -10.60
C GLU A 336 9.01 20.86 -9.68
N ALA A 337 7.91 20.33 -10.23
CA ALA A 337 6.74 19.94 -9.44
C ALA A 337 7.05 18.82 -8.44
N ARG A 338 7.99 17.92 -8.79
CA ARG A 338 8.48 16.85 -7.91
C ARG A 338 9.42 17.36 -6.82
N GLY A 339 10.33 18.26 -7.17
CA GLY A 339 11.31 18.84 -6.26
C GLY A 339 10.69 19.79 -5.23
N ALA A 340 9.56 20.41 -5.56
CA ALA A 340 8.74 21.14 -4.60
C ALA A 340 8.12 20.24 -3.51
N GLY A 341 8.16 18.91 -3.69
CA GLY A 341 7.48 17.95 -2.82
C GLY A 341 5.96 18.09 -2.88
N PRO A 342 5.21 17.43 -1.97
CA PRO A 342 3.79 17.75 -1.82
C PRO A 342 3.65 19.24 -1.43
N PRO A 343 2.84 20.03 -2.14
CA PRO A 343 2.63 21.43 -1.78
C PRO A 343 2.14 21.51 -0.33
N GLY A 344 2.87 22.20 0.55
CA GLY A 344 2.52 22.38 1.97
C GLY A 344 3.31 21.56 3.00
N GLY A 345 4.33 20.77 2.62
CA GLY A 345 5.31 20.19 3.57
C GLY A 345 4.79 19.18 4.59
N GLY A 346 3.49 18.87 4.58
CA GLY A 346 2.82 17.91 5.44
C GLY A 346 2.82 16.52 4.82
N ALA A 347 3.49 15.58 5.49
CA ALA A 347 3.54 14.19 5.09
C ALA A 347 2.39 13.39 5.71
N ALA A 348 1.40 13.02 4.90
CA ALA A 348 0.48 11.94 5.23
C ALA A 348 0.85 10.68 4.45
N ALA A 349 1.22 9.62 5.18
CA ALA A 349 1.48 8.32 4.59
C ALA A 349 0.22 7.45 4.68
N ALA A 350 -0.31 7.05 3.54
CA ALA A 350 -1.28 5.96 3.44
C ALA A 350 -0.71 4.92 2.48
N ALA A 351 -0.63 3.67 2.92
CA ALA A 351 -0.17 2.56 2.09
C ALA A 351 -1.39 1.74 1.65
N ALA A 352 -1.75 1.82 0.37
CA ALA A 352 -2.77 0.94 -0.19
C ALA A 352 -2.16 -0.41 -0.60
N ALA A 353 -2.92 -1.48 -0.40
CA ALA A 353 -2.45 -2.85 -0.53
C ALA A 353 -3.24 -3.68 -1.54
N CYS A 354 -2.54 -4.59 -2.24
CA CYS A 354 -3.13 -5.62 -3.08
C CYS A 354 -2.64 -7.02 -2.64
N ALA A 355 -3.54 -8.00 -2.56
CA ALA A 355 -3.20 -9.38 -2.21
C ALA A 355 -2.77 -10.17 -3.46
N GLY A 356 -1.59 -10.80 -3.44
CA GLY A 356 -1.12 -11.67 -4.53
C GLY A 356 0.40 -11.70 -4.66
N VAL A 357 0.88 -12.19 -5.81
CA VAL A 357 2.28 -12.03 -6.23
C VAL A 357 2.42 -10.64 -6.84
N HIS A 358 3.34 -9.83 -6.32
CA HIS A 358 3.69 -8.54 -6.92
C HIS A 358 4.85 -8.73 -7.88
N LEU A 359 4.70 -8.22 -9.10
CA LEU A 359 5.77 -8.19 -10.09
C LEU A 359 6.24 -6.75 -10.25
N ILE A 360 7.51 -6.50 -9.89
CA ILE A 360 8.13 -5.19 -9.98
C ILE A 360 9.28 -5.29 -10.96
N VAL A 361 9.35 -4.34 -11.90
CA VAL A 361 10.48 -4.17 -12.79
C VAL A 361 10.99 -2.75 -12.69
N TRP A 362 12.27 -2.58 -12.98
CA TRP A 362 12.90 -1.28 -13.14
C TRP A 362 13.46 -1.17 -14.55
N GLY A 363 13.56 0.02 -15.12
CA GLY A 363 14.19 0.31 -16.41
C GLY A 363 14.90 1.66 -16.35
N ALA A 364 15.89 1.87 -17.23
CA ALA A 364 16.59 3.16 -17.31
C ALA A 364 15.66 4.28 -17.80
N ASP A 365 14.66 3.91 -18.60
CA ASP A 365 13.57 4.75 -19.07
C ASP A 365 12.25 3.95 -19.01
N ARG A 366 11.14 4.66 -19.26
CA ARG A 366 9.79 4.11 -19.15
C ARG A 366 9.54 3.00 -20.19
N ASP A 367 10.03 3.15 -21.42
CA ASP A 367 9.84 2.15 -22.47
C ASP A 367 10.59 0.84 -22.15
N ALA A 368 11.81 0.94 -21.63
CA ALA A 368 12.58 -0.19 -21.15
C ALA A 368 11.88 -0.90 -19.98
N ALA A 369 11.29 -0.15 -19.05
CA ALA A 369 10.51 -0.70 -17.95
C ALA A 369 9.25 -1.44 -18.46
N ILE A 370 8.47 -0.81 -19.36
CA ILE A 370 7.28 -1.42 -19.99
C ILE A 370 7.66 -2.72 -20.71
N ASN A 371 8.68 -2.69 -21.56
CA ASN A 371 9.13 -3.87 -22.29
C ASN A 371 9.60 -5.00 -21.36
N ARG A 372 10.30 -4.65 -20.27
CA ARG A 372 10.73 -5.61 -19.25
C ARG A 372 9.55 -6.21 -18.50
N MET A 373 8.54 -5.41 -18.15
CA MET A 373 7.31 -5.87 -17.51
C MET A 373 6.56 -6.83 -18.42
N LYS A 374 6.36 -6.46 -19.69
CA LYS A 374 5.72 -7.33 -20.70
C LYS A 374 6.43 -8.66 -20.82
N ARG A 375 7.77 -8.67 -20.92
CA ARG A 375 8.54 -9.91 -20.99
C ARG A 375 8.33 -10.75 -19.73
N ALA A 376 8.47 -10.15 -18.55
CA ALA A 376 8.33 -10.87 -17.28
C ALA A 376 6.91 -11.46 -17.10
N LEU A 377 5.86 -10.73 -17.50
CA LEU A 377 4.48 -11.23 -17.48
C LEU A 377 4.27 -12.41 -18.44
N ASN A 378 4.91 -12.40 -19.62
CA ASN A 378 4.84 -13.50 -20.59
C ASN A 378 5.63 -14.73 -20.16
N GLU A 379 6.74 -14.54 -19.44
CA GLU A 379 7.56 -15.64 -18.91
C GLU A 379 7.00 -16.23 -17.61
N MET A 380 6.10 -15.52 -16.93
CA MET A 380 5.47 -15.98 -15.69
C MET A 380 4.46 -17.11 -15.98
N VAL A 381 4.78 -18.31 -15.50
CA VAL A 381 3.89 -19.46 -15.61
C VAL A 381 3.20 -19.72 -14.28
N VAL A 382 1.90 -19.46 -14.24
CA VAL A 382 1.00 -19.84 -13.14
C VAL A 382 -0.08 -20.74 -13.71
N SER A 383 -0.21 -21.94 -13.16
CA SER A 383 -1.22 -22.93 -13.56
C SER A 383 -2.15 -23.27 -12.40
N GLY A 384 -3.33 -23.80 -12.72
CA GLY A 384 -4.34 -24.21 -11.73
C GLY A 384 -5.32 -23.11 -11.30
N VAL A 385 -5.00 -21.83 -11.51
CA VAL A 385 -5.88 -20.69 -11.21
C VAL A 385 -5.81 -19.60 -12.30
N PRO A 386 -6.92 -18.89 -12.60
CA PRO A 386 -6.87 -17.70 -13.45
C PRO A 386 -5.99 -16.61 -12.84
N THR A 387 -5.32 -15.82 -13.68
CA THR A 387 -4.49 -14.69 -13.25
C THR A 387 -4.88 -13.41 -13.98
N THR A 388 -4.46 -12.26 -13.44
CA THR A 388 -4.64 -10.95 -14.06
C THR A 388 -3.53 -10.61 -15.06
N ALA A 389 -2.54 -11.47 -15.26
CA ALA A 389 -1.37 -11.18 -16.10
C ALA A 389 -1.72 -10.78 -17.55
N PRO A 390 -2.66 -11.47 -18.26
CA PRO A 390 -3.00 -11.07 -19.63
C PRO A 390 -3.66 -9.69 -19.68
N PHE A 391 -4.49 -9.36 -18.68
CA PHE A 391 -5.10 -8.03 -18.57
C PHE A 391 -4.05 -6.92 -18.38
N HIS A 392 -3.00 -7.17 -17.61
CA HIS A 392 -1.89 -6.20 -17.45
C HIS A 392 -1.12 -6.01 -18.77
N ILE A 393 -0.93 -7.08 -19.56
CA ILE A 393 -0.29 -6.97 -20.89
C ILE A 393 -1.09 -6.04 -21.80
N LEU A 394 -2.43 -6.15 -21.82
CA LEU A 394 -3.30 -5.27 -22.62
C LEU A 394 -3.15 -3.80 -22.21
N ILE A 395 -3.03 -3.51 -20.91
CA ILE A 395 -2.79 -2.15 -20.42
C ILE A 395 -1.43 -1.63 -20.92
N LEU A 396 -0.36 -2.43 -20.78
CA LEU A 396 0.99 -2.07 -21.23
C LEU A 396 1.11 -1.92 -22.75
N GLU A 397 0.20 -2.53 -23.51
CA GLU A 397 0.13 -2.43 -24.97
C GLU A 397 -0.67 -1.23 -25.47
N ASN A 398 -1.52 -0.65 -24.63
CA ASN A 398 -2.36 0.47 -24.99
C ASN A 398 -1.52 1.75 -25.24
N GLU A 399 -1.80 2.43 -26.35
CA GLU A 399 -1.04 3.62 -26.77
C GLU A 399 -1.19 4.80 -25.81
N ALA A 400 -2.36 5.00 -25.19
CA ALA A 400 -2.55 6.05 -24.19
C ALA A 400 -1.72 5.75 -22.92
N PHE A 401 -1.63 4.48 -22.52
CA PHE A 401 -0.73 4.09 -21.44
C PHE A 401 0.73 4.39 -21.80
N LYS A 402 1.21 4.00 -22.99
CA LYS A 402 2.60 4.28 -23.43
C LYS A 402 2.90 5.78 -23.53
N ALA A 403 1.93 6.59 -23.97
CA ALA A 403 2.04 8.05 -23.98
C ALA A 403 2.02 8.68 -22.58
N GLY A 404 1.67 7.90 -21.55
CA GLY A 404 1.52 8.36 -20.18
C GLY A 404 0.21 9.09 -19.94
N ASP A 405 -0.73 9.06 -20.89
CA ASP A 405 -2.08 9.64 -20.81
C ASP A 405 -3.01 8.70 -20.03
N VAL A 406 -2.93 8.77 -18.70
CA VAL A 406 -3.64 7.88 -17.79
C VAL A 406 -4.37 8.69 -16.71
N ASP A 407 -5.52 8.17 -16.29
CA ASP A 407 -6.32 8.69 -15.18
C ASP A 407 -7.16 7.56 -14.57
N THR A 408 -7.88 7.84 -13.48
CA THR A 408 -8.72 6.83 -12.80
C THR A 408 -9.86 6.29 -13.67
N GLY A 409 -10.20 6.96 -14.77
CA GLY A 409 -11.20 6.52 -15.75
C GLY A 409 -10.62 5.64 -16.87
N PHE A 410 -9.30 5.44 -16.92
CA PHE A 410 -8.59 4.79 -18.03
C PHE A 410 -9.22 3.44 -18.45
N ILE A 411 -9.46 2.53 -17.50
CA ILE A 411 -9.99 1.19 -17.82
C ILE A 411 -11.38 1.27 -18.46
N VAL A 412 -12.21 2.21 -18.03
CA VAL A 412 -13.56 2.39 -18.59
C VAL A 412 -13.48 3.01 -19.98
N LYS A 413 -12.65 4.05 -20.16
CA LYS A 413 -12.43 4.72 -21.46
C LYS A 413 -11.90 3.78 -22.53
N HIS A 414 -11.03 2.84 -22.14
CA HIS A 414 -10.36 1.92 -23.05
C HIS A 414 -10.92 0.50 -23.01
N ALA A 415 -12.13 0.31 -22.47
CA ALA A 415 -12.74 -0.99 -22.25
C ALA A 415 -12.77 -1.88 -23.52
N ASP A 416 -12.99 -1.30 -24.70
CA ASP A 416 -12.99 -2.05 -25.96
C ASP A 416 -11.61 -2.58 -26.35
N SER A 417 -10.55 -1.79 -26.13
CA SER A 417 -9.16 -2.20 -26.38
C SER A 417 -8.60 -3.14 -25.30
N LEU A 418 -9.18 -3.13 -24.10
CA LEU A 418 -8.77 -3.95 -22.95
C LEU A 418 -9.55 -5.26 -22.82
N LYS A 419 -10.33 -5.64 -23.84
CA LYS A 419 -10.95 -6.96 -23.94
C LYS A 419 -9.88 -7.96 -24.34
N GLU A 420 -9.71 -9.02 -23.54
CA GLU A 420 -8.96 -10.19 -24.01
C GLU A 420 -9.59 -10.69 -25.30
N PRO A 421 -8.81 -10.90 -26.38
CA PRO A 421 -9.35 -11.58 -27.55
C PRO A 421 -9.92 -12.93 -27.08
N PRO A 422 -11.08 -13.35 -27.61
CA PRO A 422 -11.69 -14.61 -27.20
C PRO A 422 -10.64 -15.70 -27.31
N LYS A 423 -10.39 -16.44 -26.22
CA LYS A 423 -9.47 -17.58 -26.23
C LYS A 423 -9.82 -18.40 -27.45
N MET A 424 -8.94 -18.41 -28.47
CA MET A 424 -9.12 -19.34 -29.58
C MET A 424 -9.23 -20.70 -28.90
N LYS A 425 -10.39 -21.36 -29.03
CA LYS A 425 -10.50 -22.77 -28.68
C LYS A 425 -9.31 -23.40 -29.37
N ASN A 426 -8.33 -23.89 -28.59
CA ASN A 426 -7.13 -24.50 -29.13
C ASN A 426 -7.57 -25.44 -30.23
N MET A 427 -7.40 -24.99 -31.47
CA MET A 427 -7.68 -25.81 -32.62
C MET A 427 -6.67 -26.93 -32.45
N SER A 428 -7.20 -28.14 -32.39
CA SER A 428 -6.55 -29.41 -32.08
C SER A 428 -5.42 -29.77 -33.05
N LEU A 429 -4.70 -28.82 -33.64
CA LEU A 429 -3.65 -29.04 -34.62
C LEU A 429 -2.52 -29.91 -34.05
N VAL A 430 -2.16 -29.77 -32.78
CA VAL A 430 -1.12 -30.63 -32.15
C VAL A 430 -1.66 -32.04 -31.87
N ALA A 431 -2.92 -32.16 -31.42
CA ALA A 431 -3.55 -33.46 -31.15
C ALA A 431 -3.93 -34.23 -32.44
N ASP A 432 -4.34 -33.52 -33.49
CA ASP A 432 -4.69 -34.07 -34.80
C ASP A 432 -3.46 -34.34 -35.66
N ALA A 433 -2.36 -33.59 -35.50
CA ALA A 433 -1.07 -33.95 -36.09
C ALA A 433 -0.51 -35.23 -35.44
N ALA A 434 -0.64 -35.38 -34.11
CA ALA A 434 -0.26 -36.59 -33.41
C ALA A 434 -1.12 -37.80 -33.81
N LYS A 435 -2.44 -37.64 -33.96
CA LYS A 435 -3.34 -38.69 -34.45
C LYS A 435 -3.06 -39.07 -35.91
N ARG A 436 -2.81 -38.10 -36.79
CA ARG A 436 -2.45 -38.34 -38.21
C ARG A 436 -1.10 -39.03 -38.35
N GLY A 437 -0.12 -38.69 -37.50
CA GLY A 437 1.17 -39.37 -37.44
C GLY A 437 1.07 -40.83 -36.96
N ALA A 438 0.20 -41.11 -35.98
CA ALA A 438 -0.03 -42.47 -35.48
C ALA A 438 -0.78 -43.37 -36.49
N ALA A 439 -1.73 -42.82 -37.24
CA ALA A 439 -2.46 -43.57 -38.29
C ALA A 439 -1.53 -43.96 -39.46
N ARG A 440 -0.60 -43.08 -39.85
CA ARG A 440 0.34 -43.31 -40.95
C ARG A 440 1.43 -44.35 -40.61
N ARG A 441 1.74 -44.56 -39.33
CA ARG A 441 2.64 -45.64 -38.88
C ARG A 441 1.98 -47.02 -38.87
N LYS A 442 0.65 -47.10 -38.73
CA LYS A 442 -0.09 -48.38 -38.78
C LYS A 442 -0.33 -48.89 -40.21
N SER A 443 -0.30 -48.02 -41.23
CA SER A 443 -0.48 -48.41 -42.64
C SER A 443 0.80 -48.86 -43.35
N HIS A 444 1.96 -48.82 -42.70
CA HIS A 444 3.23 -49.34 -43.22
C HIS A 444 3.73 -50.58 -42.46
N ALA A 445 2.91 -51.10 -41.54
CA ALA A 445 3.19 -52.31 -40.76
C ALA A 445 2.19 -53.44 -41.09
N LYS A 446 1.61 -53.43 -42.29
CA LYS A 446 0.80 -54.53 -42.84
C LYS A 446 1.32 -54.91 -44.21
#